data_AF-A0A670ZHB6-F1
#
_entry.id   AF-A0A670ZHB6-F1
#
_cell.length_a   1.000
_cell.length_b   1.000
_cell.length_c   1.000
_cell.angle_alpha   90.00
_cell.angle_beta   90.00
_cell.angle_gamma   90.00
#
_symmetry.space_group_name_H-M   'P 1'
#
loop_
_entity.id
_entity.type
_entity.pdbx_description
1 polymer ?
#
loop_
_entity_poly.entity_id
_entity_poly.type
_entity_poly.pdbx_seq_one_letter_code
_entity_poly.pdbx_strand_id
1 'polypeptide(L)'
;MTQLSRLVGTEKGSQQGPKGLRHHSCTVVAPFAVIFGGETLARGRDAICNDLYIYDARASPASWFRFPSSSHAQKRCGHRTCLWNDKLYLVGGFGADGKTPCPEICSLRILP
;
A
#
# COMPACT_ATOMS: atom_id res chain seq x y z
N MET A 1 -10.04 -0.84 13.31
CA MET A 1 -11.04 -1.37 12.34
C MET A 1 -11.90 -0.26 11.70
N THR A 2 -12.35 0.74 12.45
CA THR A 2 -13.17 1.86 11.92
C THR A 2 -12.46 2.70 10.85
N GLN A 3 -11.14 2.86 10.93
CA GLN A 3 -10.39 3.74 10.02
C GLN A 3 -10.31 3.22 8.59
N LEU A 4 -10.00 1.93 8.37
CA LEU A 4 -9.99 1.35 7.02
C LEU A 4 -11.37 1.41 6.37
N SER A 5 -12.43 1.08 7.12
CA SER A 5 -13.80 1.20 6.63
C SER A 5 -14.17 2.64 6.26
N ARG A 6 -13.70 3.63 7.01
CA ARG A 6 -13.92 5.05 6.69
C ARG A 6 -13.13 5.45 5.45
N LEU A 7 -11.86 5.07 5.38
CA LEU A 7 -10.97 5.40 4.27
C LEU A 7 -11.51 4.89 2.92
N VAL A 8 -11.95 3.63 2.85
CA VAL A 8 -12.57 3.08 1.63
C VAL A 8 -13.93 3.69 1.29
N GLY A 9 -14.58 4.36 2.25
CA GLY A 9 -15.81 5.12 2.03
C GLY A 9 -15.57 6.58 1.62
N THR A 10 -14.32 7.04 1.55
CA THR A 10 -13.99 8.40 1.08
C THR A 10 -13.84 8.45 -0.44
N GLU A 11 -14.03 9.63 -1.03
CA GLU A 11 -13.75 9.89 -2.44
C GLU A 11 -12.24 10.03 -2.76
N LYS A 12 -11.36 9.86 -1.77
CA LYS A 12 -9.90 9.96 -1.97
C LYS A 12 -9.32 8.76 -2.73
N GLY A 13 -10.00 7.61 -2.70
CA GLY A 13 -9.59 6.39 -3.39
C GLY A 13 -10.32 6.22 -4.71
N SER A 14 -9.64 5.66 -5.70
CA SER A 14 -10.32 5.19 -6.94
C SER A 14 -10.59 3.69 -6.85
N GLN A 15 -11.72 3.24 -7.40
CA GLN A 15 -12.09 1.82 -7.41
C GLN A 15 -11.25 1.06 -8.46
N GLN A 16 -10.03 0.70 -8.07
CA GLN A 16 -9.02 0.10 -8.95
C GLN A 16 -8.10 -0.84 -8.16
N GLY A 17 -7.93 -2.06 -8.67
CA GLY A 17 -6.92 -3.00 -8.18
C GLY A 17 -5.53 -2.76 -8.80
N PRO A 18 -4.48 -3.41 -8.28
CA PRO A 18 -3.15 -3.37 -8.89
C PRO A 18 -3.15 -4.07 -10.26
N LYS A 19 -2.47 -3.50 -11.26
CA LYS A 19 -2.36 -4.09 -12.62
C LYS A 19 -1.33 -5.23 -12.68
N GLY A 20 -0.19 -5.05 -12.02
CA GLY A 20 0.91 -6.01 -11.92
C GLY A 20 1.94 -5.48 -10.93
N LEU A 21 2.25 -6.26 -9.89
CA LEU A 21 2.98 -5.74 -8.73
C LEU A 21 3.82 -6.85 -8.07
N ARG A 22 5.15 -6.67 -7.98
CA ARG A 22 6.05 -7.57 -7.23
C ARG A 22 6.68 -6.85 -6.04
N HIS A 23 7.24 -7.62 -5.11
CA HIS A 23 7.95 -7.12 -3.93
C HIS A 23 7.16 -6.10 -3.09
N HIS A 24 5.84 -6.11 -3.19
CA HIS A 24 4.96 -5.35 -2.30
C HIS A 24 4.88 -6.04 -0.94
N SER A 25 4.38 -5.31 0.05
CA SER A 25 3.97 -5.91 1.31
C SER A 25 2.45 -6.05 1.37
N CYS A 26 1.97 -7.01 2.17
CA CYS A 26 0.55 -7.19 2.43
C CYS A 26 0.35 -7.39 3.94
N THR A 27 -0.50 -6.58 4.54
CA THR A 27 -0.98 -6.74 5.91
C THR A 27 -2.48 -7.00 5.88
N VAL A 28 -2.90 -8.15 6.42
CA VAL A 28 -4.32 -8.47 6.55
C VAL A 28 -4.87 -7.80 7.81
N VAL A 29 -5.95 -7.05 7.65
CA VAL A 29 -6.70 -6.41 8.72
C VAL A 29 -8.17 -6.74 8.47
N ALA A 30 -8.56 -7.97 8.81
CA ALA A 30 -9.87 -8.51 8.43
C ALA A 30 -11.01 -7.52 8.71
N PRO A 31 -11.93 -7.27 7.75
CA PRO A 31 -12.10 -7.97 6.47
C PRO A 31 -11.26 -7.40 5.30
N PHE A 32 -10.26 -6.57 5.57
CA PHE A 32 -9.45 -5.91 4.55
C PHE A 32 -8.09 -6.60 4.34
N ALA A 33 -7.57 -6.55 3.11
CA ALA A 33 -6.15 -6.75 2.85
C ALA A 33 -5.54 -5.42 2.40
N VAL A 34 -4.46 -5.00 3.08
CA VAL A 34 -3.78 -3.73 2.83
C VAL A 34 -2.45 -4.01 2.14
N ILE A 35 -2.34 -3.61 0.89
CA ILE A 35 -1.14 -3.80 0.06
C ILE A 35 -0.46 -2.45 -0.08
N PHE A 36 0.85 -2.38 0.15
CA PHE A 36 1.60 -1.13 0.01
C PHE A 36 2.87 -1.30 -0.81
N GLY A 37 3.12 -0.31 -1.66
CA GLY A 37 4.37 -0.14 -2.42
C GLY A 37 4.70 -1.34 -3.30
N GLY A 38 5.98 -1.61 -3.48
CA GLY A 38 6.48 -2.62 -4.38
C GLY A 38 6.91 -2.03 -5.72
N GLU A 39 7.02 -2.90 -6.71
CA GLU A 39 7.50 -2.58 -8.04
C GLU A 39 6.43 -2.92 -9.06
N THR A 40 5.94 -1.89 -9.77
CA THR A 40 4.90 -2.04 -10.79
C THR A 40 5.49 -2.68 -12.04
N LEU A 41 4.83 -3.71 -12.54
CA LEU A 41 5.22 -4.41 -13.76
C LEU A 41 4.45 -3.81 -14.95
N ALA A 42 5.12 -2.99 -15.76
CA ALA A 42 4.50 -2.30 -16.90
C ALA A 42 5.27 -2.60 -18.20
N ARG A 43 4.57 -2.52 -19.34
CA ARG A 43 5.19 -2.62 -20.67
C ARG A 43 6.03 -1.36 -20.94
N GLY A 44 7.25 -1.34 -20.44
CA GLY A 44 8.16 -0.21 -20.58
C GLY A 44 9.28 -0.29 -19.56
N ARG A 45 9.06 0.33 -18.40
CA ARG A 45 9.99 0.24 -17.27
C ARG A 45 9.23 -0.07 -16.00
N ASP A 46 9.75 -1.04 -15.27
CA ASP A 46 9.33 -1.29 -13.90
C ASP A 46 9.65 -0.06 -13.05
N ALA A 47 8.78 0.25 -12.09
CA ALA A 47 8.90 1.43 -11.27
C ALA A 47 8.49 1.13 -9.84
N ILE A 48 9.29 1.61 -8.88
CA ILE A 48 8.93 1.50 -7.47
C ILE A 48 7.86 2.52 -7.14
N CYS A 49 6.82 2.02 -6.48
CA CYS A 49 5.67 2.82 -6.07
C CYS A 49 5.52 2.83 -4.54
N ASN A 50 4.59 3.65 -4.12
CA ASN A 50 4.12 3.89 -2.76
C ASN A 50 2.58 3.94 -2.76
N ASP A 51 1.96 3.27 -3.73
CA ASP A 51 0.50 3.18 -3.79
C ASP A 51 0.02 2.28 -2.67
N LEU A 52 -1.07 2.69 -2.02
CA LEU A 52 -1.81 1.88 -1.06
C LEU A 52 -3.02 1.29 -1.79
N TYR A 53 -3.09 -0.04 -1.84
CA TYR A 53 -4.28 -0.75 -2.30
C TYR A 53 -4.99 -1.39 -1.10
N ILE A 54 -6.32 -1.30 -1.10
CA ILE A 54 -7.16 -1.96 -0.10
C ILE A 54 -8.11 -2.89 -0.84
N TYR A 55 -8.02 -4.17 -0.52
CA TYR A 55 -9.04 -5.16 -0.86
C TYR A 55 -10.09 -5.18 0.24
N ASP A 56 -11.35 -4.97 -0.12
CA ASP A 56 -12.49 -5.00 0.79
C ASP A 56 -13.35 -6.23 0.51
N ALA A 57 -13.25 -7.22 1.40
CA ALA A 57 -13.96 -8.49 1.28
C ALA A 57 -15.37 -8.50 1.91
N ARG A 58 -15.91 -7.34 2.32
CA ARG A 58 -17.25 -7.27 2.96
C ARG A 58 -18.41 -7.58 2.02
N ALA A 59 -18.22 -7.37 0.72
CA ALA A 59 -19.23 -7.62 -0.31
C ALA A 59 -18.79 -8.74 -1.25
N SER A 60 -19.76 -9.30 -1.98
CA SER A 60 -19.53 -10.24 -3.08
C SER A 60 -20.17 -9.68 -4.36
N PRO A 61 -19.40 -9.32 -5.40
CA PRO A 61 -17.94 -9.42 -5.46
C PRO A 61 -17.23 -8.41 -4.53
N ALA A 62 -16.04 -8.78 -4.07
CA ALA A 62 -15.19 -7.90 -3.28
C ALA A 62 -14.70 -6.71 -4.11
N SER A 63 -14.40 -5.60 -3.43
CA SER A 63 -13.99 -4.35 -4.07
C SER A 63 -12.51 -4.03 -3.85
N TRP A 64 -11.90 -3.36 -4.81
CA TRP A 64 -10.55 -2.84 -4.72
C TRP A 64 -10.56 -1.32 -4.70
N PHE A 65 -9.72 -0.73 -3.86
CA PHE A 65 -9.51 0.70 -3.80
C PHE A 65 -8.02 1.03 -3.88
N ARG A 66 -7.67 2.06 -4.65
CA ARG A 66 -6.31 2.56 -4.81
C ARG A 66 -6.21 3.99 -4.27
N PHE A 67 -5.23 4.21 -3.40
CA PHE A 67 -4.87 5.51 -2.85
C PHE A 67 -3.42 5.83 -3.26
N PRO A 68 -3.20 6.71 -4.25
CA PRO A 68 -1.86 7.09 -4.66
C PRO A 68 -1.22 8.02 -3.63
N SER A 69 0.11 8.01 -3.54
CA SER A 69 0.87 8.96 -2.72
C SER A 69 1.89 9.71 -3.58
N SER A 70 1.95 11.03 -3.44
CA SER A 70 2.97 11.86 -4.08
C SER A 70 4.32 11.86 -3.33
N SER A 71 4.39 11.23 -2.15
CA SER A 71 5.59 11.26 -1.32
C SER A 71 6.68 10.33 -1.85
N HIS A 72 7.64 10.89 -2.57
CA HIS A 72 8.76 10.14 -3.14
C HIS A 72 9.56 9.37 -2.07
N ALA A 73 9.70 9.93 -0.87
CA ALA A 73 10.39 9.29 0.26
C ALA A 73 9.71 8.00 0.77
N GLN A 74 8.44 7.79 0.44
CA GLN A 74 7.69 6.60 0.84
C GLN A 74 7.79 5.46 -0.18
N LYS A 75 8.28 5.73 -1.40
CA LYS A 75 8.49 4.70 -2.43
C LYS A 75 9.43 3.64 -1.90
N ARG A 76 8.96 2.38 -1.90
CA ARG A 76 9.80 1.26 -1.47
C ARG A 76 9.33 -0.09 -1.98
N CYS A 77 10.26 -1.01 -2.19
CA CYS A 77 10.01 -2.40 -2.53
C CYS A 77 10.77 -3.36 -1.58
N GLY A 78 10.36 -4.62 -1.53
CA GLY A 78 11.03 -5.65 -0.73
C GLY A 78 10.92 -5.45 0.79
N HIS A 79 9.97 -4.62 1.23
CA HIS A 79 9.75 -4.26 2.63
C HIS A 79 8.66 -5.14 3.26
N ARG A 80 8.50 -5.01 4.57
CA ARG A 80 7.36 -5.59 5.31
C ARG A 80 6.47 -4.49 5.88
N THR A 81 5.19 -4.82 6.02
CA THR A 81 4.22 -3.97 6.73
C THR A 81 3.63 -4.68 7.93
N CYS A 82 3.27 -3.90 8.94
CA CYS A 82 2.39 -4.34 10.01
C CYS A 82 1.50 -3.17 10.44
N LEU A 83 0.29 -3.47 10.92
CA LEU A 83 -0.62 -2.46 11.46
C LEU A 83 -0.45 -2.41 12.98
N TRP A 84 -0.22 -1.20 13.52
CA TRP A 84 -0.23 -0.96 14.96
C TRP A 84 -0.81 0.42 15.26
N ASN A 85 -1.76 0.51 16.19
CA ASN A 85 -2.41 1.76 16.61
C ASN A 85 -2.87 2.66 15.43
N ASP A 86 -3.61 2.06 14.48
CA ASP A 86 -4.13 2.72 13.27
C ASP A 86 -3.07 3.34 12.34
N LYS A 87 -1.81 2.92 12.49
CA LYS A 87 -0.71 3.25 11.58
C LYS A 87 -0.19 1.99 10.93
N LEU A 88 0.04 2.07 9.62
CA LEU A 88 0.77 1.06 8.90
C LEU A 88 2.26 1.38 9.06
N TYR A 89 3.02 0.48 9.65
CA TYR A 89 4.47 0.58 9.76
C TYR A 89 5.13 -0.12 8.59
N LEU A 90 6.20 0.46 8.06
CA LEU A 90 6.96 0.00 6.91
C LEU A 90 8.37 -0.23 7.40
N VAL A 91 8.82 -1.47 7.30
CA VAL A 91 10.11 -1.91 7.86
C VAL A 91 10.98 -2.47 6.73
N GLY A 92 12.17 -1.88 6.58
CA GLY A 92 13.18 -2.30 5.62
C GLY A 92 12.80 -2.05 4.17
N GLY A 93 13.42 -2.84 3.28
CA GLY A 93 13.28 -2.74 1.84
C GLY A 93 14.28 -1.76 1.21
N PHE A 94 14.03 -1.43 -0.05
CA PHE A 94 14.82 -0.51 -0.85
C PHE A 94 13.95 0.67 -1.31
N GLY A 95 14.54 1.85 -1.40
CA GLY A 95 13.87 3.10 -1.76
C GLY A 95 13.50 3.20 -3.24
N ALA A 96 13.18 4.41 -3.70
CA ALA A 96 12.66 4.68 -5.04
C ALA A 96 13.56 4.23 -6.21
N ASP A 97 14.87 4.10 -5.97
CA ASP A 97 15.86 3.67 -6.95
C ASP A 97 16.02 2.14 -7.02
N GLY A 98 15.39 1.40 -6.10
CA GLY A 98 15.47 -0.05 -5.97
C GLY A 98 16.82 -0.57 -5.51
N LYS A 99 17.68 0.32 -4.98
CA LYS A 99 19.07 0.02 -4.65
C LYS A 99 19.47 0.52 -3.28
N THR A 100 18.98 1.69 -2.89
CA THR A 100 19.29 2.29 -1.59
C THR A 100 18.46 1.60 -0.50
N PRO A 101 19.08 0.91 0.47
CA PRO A 101 18.35 0.32 1.59
C PRO A 101 17.63 1.40 2.40
N CYS A 102 16.44 1.09 2.89
CA CYS A 102 15.69 1.92 3.83
C CYS A 102 15.90 1.40 5.26
N PRO A 103 16.93 1.87 6.01
CA PRO A 103 17.15 1.46 7.39
C PRO A 103 16.08 2.01 8.36
N GLU A 104 15.35 3.04 7.95
CA GLU A 104 14.36 3.70 8.77
C GLU A 104 13.02 2.95 8.83
N ILE A 105 12.37 3.01 9.99
CA ILE A 105 10.98 2.60 10.14
C ILE A 105 10.11 3.80 9.78
N CYS A 106 9.29 3.65 8.74
CA CYS A 106 8.30 4.65 8.35
C CYS A 106 6.92 4.25 8.87
N SER A 107 6.08 5.23 9.16
CA SER A 107 4.66 4.99 9.48
C SER A 107 3.75 5.79 8.57
N LEU A 108 2.75 5.14 7.99
CA LEU A 108 1.64 5.77 7.28
C LEU A 108 0.43 5.81 8.19
N ARG A 109 -0.14 6.99 8.36
CA ARG A 109 -1.39 7.11 9.11
C ARG A 109 -2.54 6.73 8.20
N ILE A 110 -3.35 5.75 8.63
CA ILE A 110 -4.58 5.39 7.93
C ILE A 110 -5.67 6.32 8.47
N LEU A 111 -5.74 7.54 7.94
CA LEU A 111 -6.84 8.48 8.22
C LEU A 111 -7.72 8.68 6.98
N PRO A 112 -8.99 9.03 7.18
CA PRO A 112 -9.87 9.53 6.12
C PRO A 112 -9.35 10.80 5.45
#